data_AF-A0A8I0CGJ0-F1
#
_entry.id   AF-A0A8I0CGJ0-F1
#
_cell.length_a   1.000
_cell.length_b   1.000
_cell.length_c   1.000
_cell.angle_alpha   90.00
_cell.angle_beta   90.00
_cell.angle_gamma   90.00
#
_symmetry.space_group_name_H-M   'P 1'
#
loop_
_entity.id
_entity.type
_entity.pdbx_description
1 polymer ?
#
loop_
_entity_poly.entity_id
_entity_poly.type
_entity_poly.pdbx_seq_one_letter_code
_entity_poly.pdbx_strand_id
1 'polypeptide(L)'
;MFKEIFTRLIRHLPSRLVHRDPLPGAQQTVNTAVPPSLSAHCLKMAVMPEEELWKTFDTHPEGLNQAEVESAREQHGENKLPAQQPSPWWVHLWVCYRNPFNILLTILGAISYATEDLFAAGV
;
A
#
# COMPACT_ATOMS: atom_id res chain seq x y z
N MET A 1 15.94 37.25 0.28
CA MET A 1 16.94 36.44 -0.45
C MET A 1 16.86 34.95 -0.11
N PHE A 2 17.06 34.52 1.15
CA PHE A 2 17.04 33.09 1.53
C PHE A 2 15.71 32.36 1.24
N LYS A 3 14.57 33.00 1.55
CA LYS A 3 13.23 32.46 1.22
C LYS A 3 13.06 32.19 -0.27
N GLU A 4 13.64 33.01 -1.12
CA GLU A 4 13.48 32.96 -2.57
C GLU A 4 14.31 31.83 -3.19
N ILE A 5 15.53 31.63 -2.68
CA ILE A 5 16.40 30.49 -3.01
C ILE A 5 15.75 29.18 -2.56
N PHE A 6 15.21 29.14 -1.34
CA PHE A 6 14.51 27.97 -0.79
C PHE A 6 13.25 27.61 -1.61
N THR A 7 12.49 28.62 -2.04
CA THR A 7 11.27 28.42 -2.85
C THR A 7 11.60 27.95 -4.27
N ARG A 8 12.75 28.34 -4.83
CA ARG A 8 13.24 27.84 -6.13
C ARG A 8 13.79 26.42 -6.00
N LEU A 9 14.52 26.12 -4.92
CA LEU A 9 15.04 24.78 -4.64
C LEU A 9 13.91 23.77 -4.45
N ILE A 10 12.86 24.13 -3.69
CA ILE A 10 11.71 23.25 -3.47
C ILE A 10 10.91 22.97 -4.75
N ARG A 11 10.84 23.93 -5.67
CA ARG A 11 10.15 23.76 -6.95
C ARG A 11 10.85 22.80 -7.92
N HIS A 12 12.16 22.58 -7.76
CA HIS A 12 12.93 21.63 -8.56
C HIS A 12 13.13 20.28 -7.87
N LEU A 13 12.71 20.12 -6.62
CA LEU A 13 12.70 18.81 -5.98
C LEU A 13 11.66 17.96 -6.72
N PRO A 14 12.04 16.80 -7.31
CA PRO A 14 11.10 15.96 -8.00
C PRO A 14 9.94 15.65 -7.07
N SER A 15 8.70 15.81 -7.54
CA SER A 15 7.48 15.67 -6.75
C SER A 15 7.44 14.35 -5.97
N ARG A 16 8.14 13.32 -6.47
CA ARG A 16 8.40 12.06 -5.78
C ARG A 16 9.02 12.19 -4.38
N LEU A 17 9.77 13.24 -4.07
CA LEU A 17 10.39 13.49 -2.75
C LEU A 17 9.42 14.14 -1.75
N VAL A 18 8.44 14.88 -2.26
CA VAL A 18 7.50 15.66 -1.45
C VAL A 18 6.15 14.95 -1.34
N HIS A 19 5.78 14.17 -2.36
CA HIS A 19 4.62 13.32 -2.33
C HIS A 19 4.89 12.19 -1.33
N ARG A 20 4.21 12.27 -0.19
CA ARG A 20 4.05 11.13 0.71
C ARG A 20 3.16 10.14 0.00
N ASP A 21 3.76 9.28 -0.82
CA ASP A 21 3.07 8.08 -1.26
C ASP A 21 2.64 7.35 0.02
N PRO A 22 1.33 7.10 0.23
CA PRO A 22 0.90 6.19 1.27
C PRO A 22 1.64 4.87 1.05
N LEU A 23 1.99 4.22 2.16
CA LEU A 23 2.82 3.02 2.25
C LEU A 23 2.77 2.15 0.98
N PRO A 24 3.92 1.74 0.40
CA PRO A 24 3.93 0.83 -0.74
C PRO A 24 3.16 -0.44 -0.38
N GLY A 25 1.98 -0.62 -1.02
CA GLY A 25 1.00 -1.67 -0.70
C GLY A 25 -0.40 -1.15 -0.34
N ALA A 26 -0.50 0.03 0.29
CA ALA A 26 -1.80 0.64 0.65
C ALA A 26 -2.56 1.15 -0.58
N GLN A 27 -1.85 1.63 -1.61
CA GLN A 27 -2.46 2.16 -2.83
C GLN A 27 -3.12 1.08 -3.70
N GLN A 28 -2.58 -0.16 -3.69
CA GLN A 28 -2.97 -1.17 -4.68
C GLN A 28 -4.30 -1.87 -4.35
N THR A 29 -4.66 -1.95 -3.07
CA THR A 29 -5.94 -2.55 -2.63
C THR A 29 -7.08 -1.55 -2.55
N VAL A 30 -6.80 -0.25 -2.42
CA VAL A 30 -7.84 0.79 -2.19
C VAL A 30 -8.32 1.44 -3.50
N ASN A 31 -7.53 1.42 -4.58
CA ASN A 31 -7.86 2.15 -5.82
C ASN A 31 -8.39 1.29 -6.96
N THR A 32 -8.57 -0.02 -6.78
CA THR A 32 -9.31 -0.83 -7.75
C THR A 32 -10.80 -0.57 -7.52
N ALA A 33 -11.40 0.25 -8.39
CA ALA A 33 -12.84 0.46 -8.36
C ALA A 33 -13.56 -0.89 -8.50
N VAL A 34 -14.39 -1.24 -7.52
CA VAL A 34 -15.20 -2.46 -7.56
C VAL A 34 -16.09 -2.40 -8.81
N PRO A 35 -16.11 -3.43 -9.67
CA PRO A 35 -16.96 -3.43 -10.85
C PRO A 35 -18.43 -3.27 -10.45
N PRO A 36 -19.22 -2.40 -11.09
CA PRO A 36 -20.63 -2.24 -10.76
C PRO A 36 -21.42 -3.55 -10.95
N SER A 37 -20.95 -4.44 -11.83
CA SER A 37 -21.50 -5.77 -12.03
C SER A 37 -21.39 -6.66 -10.78
N LEU A 38 -20.30 -6.54 -10.00
CA LEU A 38 -20.12 -7.33 -8.78
C LEU A 38 -21.12 -6.88 -7.72
N SER A 39 -21.23 -5.56 -7.49
CA SER A 39 -22.18 -4.99 -6.53
C SER A 39 -23.62 -5.34 -6.90
N ALA A 40 -23.99 -5.24 -8.17
CA ALA A 40 -25.31 -5.62 -8.66
C ALA A 40 -25.59 -7.13 -8.46
N HIS A 41 -24.59 -7.98 -8.71
CA HIS A 41 -24.71 -9.42 -8.46
C HIS A 41 -24.89 -9.73 -6.97
N CYS A 42 -24.09 -9.13 -6.08
CA CYS A 42 -24.23 -9.31 -4.63
C CYS A 42 -25.62 -8.88 -4.12
N LEU A 43 -26.12 -7.73 -4.59
CA LEU A 43 -27.47 -7.26 -4.22
C LEU A 43 -28.55 -8.21 -4.72
N LYS A 44 -28.41 -8.76 -5.93
CA LYS A 44 -29.34 -9.75 -6.47
C LYS A 44 -29.36 -11.02 -5.61
N MET A 45 -28.19 -11.54 -5.23
CA MET A 45 -28.09 -12.75 -4.40
C MET A 45 -28.62 -12.51 -2.98
N ALA A 46 -28.41 -11.32 -2.40
CA ALA A 46 -28.83 -10.99 -1.04
C ALA A 46 -30.35 -10.97 -0.82
N VAL A 47 -31.15 -10.75 -1.88
CA VAL A 47 -32.62 -10.72 -1.81
C VAL A 47 -33.27 -11.98 -2.39
N MET A 48 -32.48 -12.93 -2.90
CA MET A 48 -32.96 -14.16 -3.51
C MET A 48 -33.46 -15.14 -2.43
N PRO A 49 -34.61 -15.82 -2.63
CA PRO A 49 -35.10 -16.83 -1.70
C PRO A 49 -34.14 -18.03 -1.62
N GLU A 50 -34.09 -18.68 -0.46
CA GLU A 50 -33.13 -19.76 -0.17
C GLU A 50 -33.18 -20.92 -1.19
N GLU A 51 -34.38 -21.32 -1.60
CA GLU A 51 -34.59 -22.37 -2.61
C GLU A 51 -33.94 -22.08 -3.97
N GLU A 52 -33.95 -20.81 -4.37
CA GLU A 52 -33.34 -20.36 -5.61
C GLU A 52 -31.82 -20.16 -5.43
N LEU A 53 -31.39 -19.79 -4.23
CA LEU A 53 -29.98 -19.67 -3.87
C LEU A 53 -29.28 -21.04 -3.90
N TRP A 54 -29.93 -22.08 -3.36
CA TRP A 54 -29.46 -23.46 -3.42
C TRP A 54 -29.23 -23.92 -4.85
N LYS A 55 -30.19 -23.67 -5.75
CA LYS A 55 -30.03 -23.98 -7.18
C LYS A 55 -28.95 -23.15 -7.86
N THR A 56 -28.81 -21.89 -7.46
CA THR A 56 -27.83 -20.97 -8.07
C THR A 56 -26.39 -21.33 -7.73
N PHE A 57 -26.15 -21.81 -6.50
CA PHE A 57 -24.82 -22.19 -6.01
C PHE A 57 -24.58 -23.71 -5.99
N ASP A 58 -25.50 -24.49 -6.58
CA ASP A 58 -25.46 -25.96 -6.57
C ASP A 58 -25.22 -26.53 -5.16
N THR A 59 -25.96 -25.99 -4.20
CA THR A 59 -25.86 -26.35 -2.78
C THR A 59 -27.21 -26.77 -2.24
N HIS A 60 -27.24 -27.39 -1.07
CA HIS A 60 -28.40 -28.08 -0.54
C HIS A 60 -28.61 -27.69 0.94
N PRO A 61 -29.84 -27.76 1.48
CA PRO A 61 -30.14 -27.32 2.85
C PRO A 61 -29.38 -28.11 3.94
N GLU A 62 -29.01 -29.36 3.66
CA GLU A 62 -28.18 -30.20 4.52
C GLU A 62 -26.67 -29.87 4.45
N GLY A 63 -26.27 -29.00 3.52
CA GLY A 63 -24.87 -28.65 3.24
C GLY A 63 -24.24 -29.51 2.14
N LEU A 64 -23.02 -29.14 1.74
CA LEU A 64 -22.26 -29.88 0.73
C LEU A 64 -21.60 -31.13 1.33
N ASN A 65 -21.54 -32.19 0.55
CA ASN A 65 -20.77 -33.38 0.90
C ASN A 65 -19.26 -33.16 0.66
N GLN A 66 -18.45 -34.10 1.13
CA GLN A 66 -16.99 -33.96 1.05
C GLN A 66 -16.46 -33.89 -0.40
N ALA A 67 -17.04 -34.68 -1.31
CA ALA A 67 -16.63 -34.69 -2.71
C ALA A 67 -17.00 -33.38 -3.43
N GLU A 68 -18.17 -32.80 -3.11
CA GLU A 68 -18.60 -31.49 -3.61
C GLU A 68 -17.71 -30.37 -3.09
N VAL A 69 -17.31 -30.42 -1.81
CA VAL A 69 -16.36 -29.46 -1.25
C VAL A 69 -14.99 -29.55 -1.94
N GLU A 70 -14.51 -30.76 -2.23
CA GLU A 70 -13.27 -30.97 -2.96
C GLU A 70 -13.36 -30.42 -4.39
N SER A 71 -14.44 -30.74 -5.12
CA SER A 71 -14.72 -30.19 -6.45
C SER A 71 -14.80 -28.66 -6.46
N ALA A 72 -15.52 -28.06 -5.50
CA ALA A 72 -15.64 -26.61 -5.38
C ALA A 72 -14.30 -25.94 -5.08
N ARG A 73 -13.41 -26.58 -4.29
CA ARG A 73 -12.05 -26.09 -4.04
C ARG A 73 -11.15 -26.17 -5.26
N GLU A 74 -11.31 -27.21 -6.09
CA GLU A 74 -10.59 -27.31 -7.37
C GLU A 74 -11.02 -26.21 -8.34
N GLN A 75 -12.32 -25.88 -8.38
CA GLN A 75 -12.87 -24.86 -9.28
C GLN A 75 -12.60 -23.42 -8.81
N HIS A 76 -12.78 -23.14 -7.52
CA HIS A 76 -12.73 -21.77 -6.98
C HIS A 76 -11.44 -21.44 -6.24
N GLY A 77 -10.63 -22.46 -5.91
CA GLY A 77 -9.45 -22.31 -5.08
C GLY A 77 -9.78 -22.15 -3.61
N GLU A 78 -8.72 -21.96 -2.83
CA GLU A 78 -8.83 -21.72 -1.38
C GLU A 78 -9.40 -20.33 -1.11
N ASN A 79 -10.38 -20.21 -0.20
CA ASN A 79 -10.89 -18.93 0.29
C ASN A 79 -9.89 -18.25 1.24
N LYS A 80 -8.72 -17.90 0.71
CA LYS A 80 -7.64 -17.19 1.41
C LYS A 80 -7.35 -15.91 0.65
N LEU A 81 -7.50 -14.79 1.35
CA LEU A 81 -7.02 -13.52 0.82
C LEU A 81 -5.50 -13.58 0.68
N PRO A 82 -4.94 -13.16 -0.47
CA PRO A 82 -3.49 -13.13 -0.63
C PRO A 82 -2.90 -12.23 0.45
N ALA A 83 -2.06 -12.80 1.32
CA ALA A 83 -1.37 -12.03 2.34
C ALA A 83 -0.44 -11.04 1.64
N GLN A 84 -0.66 -9.75 1.87
CA GLN A 84 0.25 -8.72 1.38
C GLN A 84 1.60 -8.92 2.07
N GLN A 85 2.66 -9.14 1.29
CA GLN A 85 3.99 -9.31 1.86
C GLN A 85 4.41 -8.04 2.61
N PRO A 86 4.89 -8.14 3.86
CA PRO A 86 5.34 -6.97 4.59
C PRO A 86 6.55 -6.36 3.88
N SER A 87 6.45 -5.07 3.55
CA SER A 87 7.57 -4.32 3.02
C SER A 87 8.76 -4.34 4.01
N PRO A 88 10.00 -4.52 3.54
CA PRO A 88 11.17 -4.51 4.41
C PRO A 88 11.32 -3.18 5.17
N TRP A 89 11.73 -3.23 6.45
CA TRP A 89 11.80 -2.05 7.33
C TRP A 89 12.73 -0.94 6.79
N TRP A 90 13.80 -1.30 6.08
CA TRP A 90 14.75 -0.33 5.52
C TRP A 90 14.12 0.49 4.38
N VAL A 91 13.15 -0.07 3.65
CA VAL A 91 12.37 0.66 2.63
C VAL A 91 11.55 1.75 3.31
N HIS A 92 10.88 1.40 4.41
CA HIS A 92 10.11 2.36 5.20
C HIS A 92 11.00 3.47 5.75
N LEU A 93 12.19 3.12 6.27
CA LEU A 93 13.15 4.10 6.77
C LEU A 93 13.57 5.07 5.66
N TRP A 94 13.93 4.58 4.47
CA TRP A 94 14.34 5.41 3.35
C TRP A 94 13.24 6.36 2.88
N VAL A 95 11.99 5.87 2.79
CA VAL A 95 10.83 6.69 2.42
C VAL A 95 10.60 7.81 3.44
N CYS A 96 10.70 7.50 4.74
CA CYS A 96 10.56 8.49 5.81
C CYS A 96 11.75 9.48 5.88
N TYR A 97 12.96 9.01 5.59
CA TYR A 97 14.18 9.81 5.62
C TYR A 97 14.25 10.84 4.49
N ARG A 98 13.70 10.51 3.31
CA ARG A 98 13.70 11.33 2.09
C ARG A 98 12.75 12.55 2.16
N ASN A 99 12.74 13.23 3.31
CA ASN A 99 12.04 14.47 3.57
C ASN A 99 13.01 15.65 3.40
N PRO A 100 12.60 16.77 2.76
CA PRO A 100 13.49 17.92 2.55
C PRO A 100 14.09 18.48 3.86
N PHE A 101 13.38 18.41 4.98
CA PHE A 101 13.90 18.80 6.29
C PHE A 101 15.01 17.87 6.77
N ASN A 102 14.80 16.54 6.70
CA ASN A 102 15.81 15.55 7.10
C ASN A 102 17.07 15.61 6.22
N ILE A 103 16.89 15.84 4.92
CA ILE A 103 18.01 16.05 3.99
C ILE A 103 18.78 17.32 4.36
N LEU A 104 18.06 18.42 4.65
CA LEU A 104 18.68 19.67 5.08
C LEU A 104 19.46 19.49 6.38
N LEU A 105 18.90 18.79 7.37
CA LEU A 105 19.59 18.47 8.62
C LEU A 105 20.84 17.62 8.37
N THR A 106 20.79 16.68 7.44
CA THR A 106 21.94 15.84 7.10
C THR A 106 23.05 16.64 6.44
N ILE A 107 22.70 17.53 5.50
CA ILE A 107 23.67 18.44 4.86
C ILE A 107 24.30 19.35 5.91
N LEU A 108 23.48 19.93 6.79
CA LEU A 108 23.95 20.80 7.86
C LEU A 108 24.89 20.06 8.82
N GLY A 109 24.53 18.84 9.22
CA GLY A 109 25.36 17.99 10.06
C GLY A 109 26.69 17.63 9.39
N ALA A 110 26.70 17.32 8.09
CA ALA A 110 27.92 17.06 7.34
C ALA A 110 28.84 18.28 7.27
N ILE A 111 28.28 19.48 7.07
CA ILE A 111 29.05 20.74 7.10
C ILE A 111 29.59 21.01 8.50
N SER A 112 28.78 20.80 9.54
CA SER A 112 29.19 20.94 10.94
C SER A 112 30.37 20.02 11.26
N TYR A 113 30.26 18.74 10.89
CA TYR A 113 31.31 17.75 11.09
C TYR A 113 32.60 18.12 10.36
N ALA A 114 32.52 18.44 9.06
CA ALA A 114 33.70 18.83 8.29
C ALA A 114 34.37 20.09 8.82
N THR A 115 33.58 21.03 9.34
CA THR A 115 34.08 22.28 9.92
C THR A 115 34.74 22.03 11.27
N GLU A 116 34.14 21.23 12.15
CA GLU A 116 34.74 20.84 13.43
C GLU A 116 36.05 20.04 13.24
N ASP A 117 36.13 19.13 12.26
CA ASP A 117 37.37 18.40 11.93
C ASP A 117 38.46 19.35 11.38
N LEU A 118 38.07 20.36 10.59
CA LEU A 118 38.99 21.41 10.11
C LEU A 118 39.47 22.34 11.23
N PHE A 119 38.66 22.60 12.26
CA PHE A 119 39.09 23.35 13.45
C PHE A 119 39.93 22.50 14.41
N ALA A 120 39.74 21.17 14.44
CA ALA A 120 40.54 20.26 15.26
C ALA A 120 41.89 19.88 14.63
N ALA A 121 41.99 19.84 13.30
CA ALA A 121 43.24 19.57 12.56
C ALA A 121 44.11 20.83 12.31
N GLY A 122 43.70 21.99 12.83
CA GLY A 122 44.36 23.30 12.65
C GLY A 122 45.14 23.80 13.87
N VAL A 123 45.54 22.92 14.79
CA VAL A 123 46.49 23.20 15.90
C VAL A 123 47.76 22.38 15.72
#